data_AF-A0A3C0RZV8-F1
#
_entry.id   AF-A0A3C0RZV8-F1
#
_cell.length_a   1.000
_cell.length_b   1.000
_cell.length_c   1.000
_cell.angle_alpha   90.00
_cell.angle_beta   90.00
_cell.angle_gamma   90.00
#
_symmetry.space_group_name_H-M   'P 1'
#
loop_
_entity.id
_entity.type
_entity.pdbx_description
1 polymer ?
#
loop_
_entity_poly.entity_id
_entity_poly.type
_entity_poly.pdbx_seq_one_letter_code
_entity_poly.pdbx_strand_id
1 'polypeptide(L)' 'MANYFNTLPLREQLEQLSHAEFMDNTEFTDGVNALKGKKIVIVGCGAQGLNQGLNLKDSGLDVSYALRKKAI' A
#
# COMPACT_ATOMS: atom_id res chain seq x y z
N MET A 1 8.15 -0.97 22.94
CA MET A 1 7.14 -1.20 21.87
C MET A 1 6.49 -2.53 22.15
N ALA A 2 5.18 -2.56 22.44
CA ALA A 2 4.45 -3.80 22.70
C ALA A 2 4.05 -4.47 21.37
N ASN A 3 3.90 -5.79 21.36
CA ASN A 3 3.37 -6.52 20.21
C ASN A 3 1.91 -6.09 19.98
N TYR A 4 1.60 -5.55 18.79
CA TYR A 4 0.27 -5.03 18.45
C TYR A 4 -0.84 -6.08 18.65
N PHE A 5 -0.66 -7.28 18.09
CA PHE A 5 -1.68 -8.34 18.17
C PHE A 5 -2.00 -8.73 19.62
N ASN A 6 -1.00 -8.76 20.49
CA ASN A 6 -1.18 -9.09 21.91
C ASN A 6 -1.87 -7.97 22.71
N THR A 7 -2.06 -6.78 22.13
CA THR A 7 -2.84 -5.70 22.76
C THR A 7 -4.35 -5.80 22.50
N LEU A 8 -4.76 -6.67 21.58
CA LEU A 8 -6.15 -6.82 21.18
C LEU A 8 -6.90 -7.80 22.09
N PRO A 9 -8.18 -7.55 22.41
CA PRO A 9 -9.04 -8.57 23.01
C PRO A 9 -9.25 -9.74 22.03
N LEU A 10 -9.52 -10.94 22.57
CA LEU A 10 -9.67 -12.16 21.76
C LEU A 10 -10.66 -12.01 20.59
N ARG A 11 -11.74 -11.24 20.78
CA ARG A 11 -12.74 -10.98 19.73
C ARG A 11 -12.11 -10.31 18.50
N GLU A 12 -11.35 -9.24 18.70
CA GLU A 12 -10.71 -8.49 17.61
C GLU A 12 -9.56 -9.26 16.97
N GLN A 13 -8.86 -10.09 17.76
CA GLN A 13 -7.88 -11.04 17.21
C GLN A 13 -8.54 -12.00 16.22
N LEU A 14 -9.66 -12.63 16.61
CA LEU A 14 -10.39 -13.55 15.74
C LEU A 14 -10.93 -12.86 14.49
N GLU A 15 -11.46 -11.65 14.64
CA GLU A 15 -11.96 -10.84 13.52
C GLU A 15 -10.87 -10.52 12.50
N GLN A 16 -9.68 -10.08 12.94
CA GLN A 16 -8.57 -9.77 12.03
C GLN A 16 -7.95 -11.03 11.41
N LEU A 17 -7.92 -12.15 12.15
CA LEU A 17 -7.43 -13.44 11.63
C LEU A 17 -8.34 -14.04 10.55
N SER A 18 -9.64 -13.79 10.63
CA SER A 18 -10.62 -14.30 9.66
C SER A 18 -10.88 -13.34 8.50
N HIS A 19 -10.23 -12.18 8.46
CA HIS A 19 -10.45 -11.19 7.41
C HIS A 19 -9.74 -11.58 6.11
N ALA A 20 -10.41 -12.38 5.29
CA ALA A 20 -9.98 -12.74 3.95
C ALA A 20 -11.20 -12.95 3.05
N GLU A 21 -11.24 -12.23 1.93
CA GLU A 21 -12.30 -12.31 0.93
C GLU A 21 -11.70 -12.24 -0.48
N PHE A 22 -12.29 -12.99 -1.41
CA PHE A 22 -11.97 -12.86 -2.83
C PHE A 22 -12.93 -11.85 -3.44
N MET A 23 -12.40 -10.70 -3.83
CA MET A 23 -13.19 -9.59 -4.34
C MET A 23 -13.61 -9.81 -5.80
N ASP A 24 -14.76 -9.27 -6.18
CA ASP A 24 -15.23 -9.26 -7.56
C ASP A 24 -14.57 -8.12 -8.37
N ASN A 25 -14.37 -8.32 -9.67
CA ASN A 25 -13.74 -7.31 -10.52
C ASN A 25 -14.56 -6.01 -10.61
N THR A 26 -15.87 -6.06 -10.41
CA THR A 26 -16.75 -4.88 -10.44
C THR A 26 -16.48 -3.90 -9.29
N GLU A 27 -15.87 -4.37 -8.20
CA GLU A 27 -15.46 -3.53 -7.07
C GLU A 27 -14.33 -2.54 -7.43
N PHE A 28 -13.63 -2.79 -8.54
CA PHE A 28 -12.50 -1.96 -9.02
C PHE A 28 -12.85 -1.09 -10.24
N THR A 29 -14.14 -0.85 -10.50
CA THR A 29 -14.62 -0.05 -11.64
C THR A 29 -14.06 1.37 -11.68
N ASP A 30 -13.81 1.97 -10.52
CA ASP A 30 -13.19 3.31 -10.42
C ASP A 30 -11.67 3.30 -10.63
N GLY A 31 -11.04 2.13 -10.75
CA GLY A 31 -9.61 1.96 -10.95
C GLY A 31 -8.78 2.77 -9.94
N VAL A 32 -7.89 3.63 -10.45
CA VAL A 32 -7.00 4.47 -9.62
C VAL A 32 -7.57 5.85 -9.27
N ASN A 33 -8.85 6.11 -9.55
CA ASN A 33 -9.43 7.46 -9.43
C ASN A 33 -9.28 8.05 -8.01
N ALA A 34 -9.39 7.24 -6.96
CA ALA A 34 -9.21 7.67 -5.57
C ALA A 34 -7.83 8.30 -5.29
N LEU A 35 -6.82 7.97 -6.11
CA LEU A 35 -5.44 8.43 -5.96
C LEU A 35 -5.05 9.53 -6.95
N LYS A 36 -5.88 9.83 -7.95
CA LYS A 36 -5.57 10.86 -8.95
C LYS A 36 -5.40 12.24 -8.30
N GLY A 37 -4.40 12.98 -8.77
CA GLY A 37 -4.05 14.32 -8.25
C GLY A 37 -3.37 14.32 -6.87
N LYS A 38 -3.22 13.17 -6.22
CA LYS A 38 -2.44 13.05 -4.98
C LYS A 38 -0.98 12.75 -5.30
N LYS A 39 -0.08 13.27 -4.46
CA LYS A 39 1.35 12.95 -4.52
C LYS A 39 1.64 11.69 -3.73
N ILE A 40 2.20 10.68 -4.38
CA ILE A 40 2.59 9.41 -3.76
C ILE A 40 4.11 9.41 -3.57
N VAL A 41 4.55 9.14 -2.35
CA VAL A 41 5.97 9.08 -2.00
C VAL A 41 6.32 7.65 -1.57
N ILE A 42 7.13 6.97 -2.36
CA ILE A 42 7.66 5.65 -2.04
C ILE A 42 8.97 5.83 -1.26
N VAL A 43 9.08 5.23 -0.08
CA VAL A 43 10.30 5.29 0.73
C VAL A 43 11.22 4.13 0.35
N GLY A 44 12.38 4.45 -0.20
CA GLY A 44 13.30 3.46 -0.78
C GLY A 44 12.94 3.05 -2.21
N CYS A 45 13.94 2.59 -2.96
CA CYS A 45 13.77 2.14 -4.35
C CYS A 45 14.41 0.74 -4.54
N GLY A 46 14.01 -0.20 -3.70
CA GLY A 46 14.37 -1.62 -3.86
C GLY A 46 13.47 -2.32 -4.88
N ALA A 47 13.50 -3.65 -4.93
CA ALA A 47 12.75 -4.43 -5.92
C ALA A 47 11.24 -4.12 -5.94
N GLN A 48 10.57 -4.08 -4.78
CA GLN A 48 9.14 -3.79 -4.71
C GLN A 48 8.85 -2.30 -5.00
N GLY A 49 9.61 -1.40 -4.36
CA GLY A 49 9.42 0.04 -4.54
C GLY A 49 9.55 0.47 -6.00
N LEU A 50 10.57 -0.03 -6.71
CA LEU A 50 10.78 0.27 -8.12
C LEU A 50 9.63 -0.24 -8.98
N ASN A 51 9.35 -1.54 -8.94
CA ASN A 51 8.39 -2.14 -9.87
C ASN A 51 6.95 -1.68 -9.60
N GLN A 52 6.55 -1.55 -8.33
CA GLN A 52 5.23 -0.99 -8.02
C GLN A 52 5.14 0.49 -8.40
N GLY A 53 6.19 1.28 -8.18
CA GLY A 53 6.19 2.67 -8.57
C GLY A 53 6.15 2.89 -10.08
N LEU A 54 6.75 2.00 -10.88
CA LEU A 54 6.59 1.99 -12.35
C LEU A 54 5.13 1.71 -12.74
N ASN A 55 4.52 0.65 -12.20
CA ASN A 55 3.12 0.33 -12.48
C ASN A 55 2.16 1.47 -12.08
N LEU A 56 2.38 2.11 -10.93
CA LEU A 56 1.59 3.26 -10.49
C LEU A 56 1.75 4.47 -11.42
N LYS A 57 2.97 4.74 -11.89
CA LYS A 57 3.25 5.81 -12.84
C LYS A 57 2.59 5.54 -14.20
N ASP A 58 2.69 4.32 -14.70
CA ASP A 58 2.06 3.89 -15.96
C ASP A 58 0.53 3.93 -15.85
N SER A 59 -0.01 3.79 -14.63
CA SER A 59 -1.43 4.00 -14.31
C SER A 59 -1.84 5.49 -14.21
N GLY A 60 -0.92 6.43 -14.45
CA GLY A 60 -1.18 7.87 -14.47
C GLY A 60 -1.12 8.58 -13.11
N LEU A 61 -0.41 8.01 -12.12
CA LEU A 61 -0.27 8.60 -10.78
C LEU A 61 1.05 9.37 -10.61
N ASP A 62 1.03 10.40 -9.75
CA ASP A 62 2.21 11.21 -9.41
C ASP A 62 3.03 10.51 -8.31
N VAL A 63 4.12 9.86 -8.72
CA VAL A 63 4.98 9.03 -7.85
C VAL A 63 6.39 9.62 -7.76
N SER A 64 6.87 9.78 -6.53
CA SER A 64 8.24 10.19 -6.20
C SER A 64 8.88 9.21 -5.21
N TYR A 65 10.22 9.23 -5.12
CA TYR A 65 10.97 8.35 -4.24
C TYR A 65 11.73 9.16 -3.18
N ALA A 66 11.52 8.83 -1.91
CA ALA A 66 12.29 9.38 -0.81
C ALA A 66 13.45 8.44 -0.45
N LEU A 67 14.67 8.93 -0.57
CA LEU A 67 15.90 8.20 -0.28
C LEU A 67 16.72 8.90 0.82
N ARG A 68 17.59 8.14 1.47
CA ARG A 68 18.60 8.72 2.37
C ARG A 68 19.58 9.54 1.54
N LYS A 69 20.12 10.63 2.09
CA LYS A 69 21.12 11.49 1.41
C LYS A 69 22.34 10.75 0.84
N LYS A 70 22.70 9.60 1.42
CA LYS A 70 23.84 8.77 1.02
C LYS A 70 23.50 7.65 0.03
N ALA A 71 22.27 7.61 -0.48
CA ALA A 71 21.78 6.49 -1.29
C ALA A 71 22.07 6.65 -2.79
N ILE A 72 22.49 7.84 -3.23
CA ILE A 72 22.88 8.21 -4.59
C ILE A 72 24.06 9.17 -4.48
#